data_AF-A0A2N4SPX6-F1
#
_entry.id   AF-A0A2N4SPX6-F1
#
_cell.length_a   1.000
_cell.length_b   1.000
_cell.length_c   1.000
_cell.angle_alpha   90.00
_cell.angle_beta   90.00
_cell.angle_gamma   90.00
#
_symmetry.space_group_name_H-M   'P 1'
#
loop_
_entity.id
_entity.type
_entity.pdbx_description
1 polymer ?
#
loop_
_entity_poly.entity_id
_entity_poly.type
_entity_poly.pdbx_seq_one_letter_code
_entity_poly.pdbx_strand_id
1 'polypeptide(L)'
;MLQTLGVNLHRLVDGDAFQRAARHVQNFFAPELGIADTRTCSFDTPRFLLAADHPAEPLIDPVSLTAEIAALTVPEPDGECAVARNFAWLTELLHLTPVERKLLLWAYCAETQHPAVLNRVLGCVPCENWADVIEALSILLEEPVIAVAECLVLPCRLQAMRLILTETQRAPSSLSQCLDASDTLIEVLETVHRSKNALIFDLLEPRLPHWSLQPQNDVPDAALLEWFDQPVADVFIASLSGRPLNAANISAAITWLTGWQVPDAQCEPLAGHLPLDVIERAVQRCFVEHGQRNEPVTVLALMQALYAAAS
;
A
#
# COMPACT_ATOMS: atom_id res chain seq x y z
N MET A 1 -12.08 3.77 -10.46
CA MET A 1 -10.64 3.97 -10.15
C MET A 1 -9.88 4.45 -11.37
N LEU A 2 -9.73 3.64 -12.43
CA LEU A 2 -9.05 4.12 -13.64
C LEU A 2 -9.74 5.34 -14.29
N GLN A 3 -11.08 5.44 -14.17
CA GLN A 3 -11.81 6.66 -14.54
C GLN A 3 -11.36 7.88 -13.71
N THR A 4 -11.29 7.75 -12.38
CA THR A 4 -10.80 8.80 -11.46
C THR A 4 -9.38 9.23 -11.82
N LEU A 5 -8.50 8.27 -12.13
CA LEU A 5 -7.13 8.53 -12.57
C LEU A 5 -7.11 9.30 -13.90
N GLY A 6 -7.91 8.86 -14.89
CA GLY A 6 -8.01 9.52 -16.19
C GLY A 6 -8.54 10.96 -16.10
N VAL A 7 -9.56 11.20 -15.28
CA VAL A 7 -10.12 12.55 -15.05
C VAL A 7 -9.08 13.49 -14.44
N ASN A 8 -8.30 13.00 -13.46
CA ASN A 8 -7.33 13.80 -12.72
C ASN A 8 -5.91 13.78 -13.33
N LEU A 9 -5.69 13.06 -14.45
CA LEU A 9 -4.34 12.80 -14.95
C LEU A 9 -3.54 14.08 -15.25
N HIS A 10 -4.19 15.08 -15.81
CA HIS A 10 -3.59 16.37 -16.15
C HIS A 10 -3.12 17.17 -14.92
N ARG A 11 -3.59 16.81 -13.72
CA ARG A 11 -3.18 17.40 -12.44
C ARG A 11 -2.02 16.64 -11.80
N LEU A 12 -1.78 15.41 -12.24
CA LEU A 12 -0.76 14.51 -11.69
C LEU A 12 0.54 14.55 -12.49
N VAL A 13 0.45 14.72 -13.81
CA VAL A 13 1.59 14.66 -14.74
C VAL A 13 1.41 15.61 -15.91
N ASP A 14 2.53 16.05 -16.49
CA ASP A 14 2.61 16.90 -17.68
C ASP A 14 3.54 16.31 -18.76
N GLY A 15 3.64 17.01 -19.90
CA GLY A 15 4.57 16.68 -20.99
C GLY A 15 4.46 15.24 -21.51
N ASP A 16 5.61 14.60 -21.73
CA ASP A 16 5.69 13.23 -22.24
C ASP A 16 5.12 12.20 -21.26
N ALA A 17 5.21 12.45 -19.95
CA ALA A 17 4.65 11.56 -18.93
C ALA A 17 3.12 11.57 -18.99
N PHE A 18 2.51 12.75 -19.18
CA PHE A 18 1.08 12.86 -19.46
C PHE A 18 0.70 12.08 -20.72
N GLN A 19 1.41 12.28 -21.84
CA GLN A 19 1.05 11.61 -23.10
C GLN A 19 1.14 10.08 -22.98
N ARG A 20 2.16 9.55 -22.28
CA ARG A 20 2.27 8.12 -21.93
C ARG A 20 1.07 7.61 -21.16
N ALA A 21 0.80 8.24 -20.02
CA ALA A 21 -0.27 7.85 -19.12
C ALA A 21 -1.65 7.96 -19.78
N ALA A 22 -1.88 9.03 -20.53
CA ALA A 22 -3.13 9.30 -21.23
C ALA A 22 -3.40 8.24 -22.30
N ARG A 23 -2.36 7.79 -23.02
CA ARG A 23 -2.51 6.71 -23.99
C ARG A 23 -2.88 5.38 -23.33
N HIS A 24 -2.27 5.05 -22.20
CA HIS A 24 -2.62 3.84 -21.44
C HIS A 24 -4.08 3.87 -20.97
N VAL A 25 -4.55 5.02 -20.49
CA VAL A 25 -5.96 5.22 -20.11
C VAL A 25 -6.89 5.13 -21.33
N GLN A 26 -6.60 5.81 -22.44
CA GLN A 26 -7.41 5.75 -23.66
C GLN A 26 -7.49 4.34 -24.24
N ASN A 27 -6.38 3.61 -24.27
CA ASN A 27 -6.34 2.24 -24.78
C ASN A 27 -7.17 1.29 -23.91
N PHE A 28 -7.18 1.49 -22.60
CA PHE A 28 -8.04 0.73 -21.70
C PHE A 28 -9.52 0.96 -21.99
N PHE A 29 -9.93 2.22 -22.14
CA PHE A 29 -11.32 2.61 -22.43
C PHE A 29 -11.65 2.66 -23.93
N ALA A 30 -10.80 2.10 -24.79
CA ALA A 30 -10.99 2.17 -26.24
C ALA A 30 -12.34 1.62 -26.71
N PRO A 31 -12.85 0.50 -26.16
CA PRO A 31 -14.19 0.00 -26.51
C PRO A 31 -15.30 1.01 -26.20
N GLU A 32 -15.27 1.63 -25.03
CA GLU A 32 -16.27 2.58 -24.56
C GLU A 32 -16.17 3.95 -25.26
N LEU A 33 -14.96 4.34 -25.66
CA LEU A 33 -14.69 5.55 -26.43
C LEU A 33 -14.94 5.40 -27.93
N GLY A 34 -15.28 4.18 -28.41
CA GLY A 34 -15.48 3.91 -29.83
C GLY A 34 -14.19 3.98 -30.66
N ILE A 35 -13.04 3.75 -30.03
CA ILE A 35 -11.72 3.77 -30.69
C ILE A 35 -11.47 2.39 -31.29
N ALA A 36 -11.53 2.29 -32.62
CA ALA A 36 -11.44 1.02 -33.34
C ALA A 36 -10.02 0.42 -33.39
N ASP A 37 -8.97 1.21 -33.14
CA ASP A 37 -7.58 0.79 -33.27
C ASP A 37 -6.76 1.26 -32.06
N THR A 38 -6.54 0.34 -31.11
CA THR A 38 -5.65 0.57 -29.96
C THR A 38 -4.21 0.56 -30.46
N ARG A 39 -3.57 1.73 -30.50
CA ARG A 39 -2.18 1.83 -30.91
C ARG A 39 -1.26 1.39 -29.79
N THR A 40 -0.23 0.62 -30.14
CA THR A 40 0.91 0.40 -29.26
C THR A 40 1.52 1.75 -28.93
N CYS A 41 1.58 2.10 -27.64
CA CYS A 41 2.13 3.38 -27.17
C CYS A 41 3.61 3.47 -27.57
N SER A 42 3.93 4.27 -28.58
CA SER A 42 5.31 4.46 -29.05
C SER A 42 6.19 5.06 -27.94
N PHE A 43 5.58 5.74 -26.98
CA PHE A 43 6.27 6.30 -25.82
C PHE A 43 6.80 5.25 -24.83
N ASP A 44 6.31 4.00 -24.87
CA ASP A 44 6.90 2.88 -24.11
C ASP A 44 8.18 2.36 -24.80
N THR A 45 8.43 2.76 -26.04
CA THR A 45 9.60 2.35 -26.83
C THR A 45 10.62 3.49 -26.87
N PRO A 46 11.85 3.28 -26.38
CA PRO A 46 12.92 4.27 -26.52
C PRO A 46 13.05 4.77 -27.96
N ARG A 47 13.21 6.08 -28.16
CA ARG A 47 13.25 6.68 -29.52
C ARG A 47 14.30 6.07 -30.44
N PHE A 48 15.40 5.56 -29.91
CA PHE A 48 16.45 4.91 -30.70
C PHE A 48 16.07 3.50 -31.21
N LEU A 49 15.00 2.91 -30.67
CA LEU A 49 14.40 1.65 -31.13
C LEU A 49 13.24 1.90 -32.11
N LEU A 50 12.76 3.13 -32.25
CA LEU A 50 11.75 3.50 -33.24
C LEU A 50 12.40 3.67 -34.62
N ALA A 51 11.67 3.31 -35.68
CA ALA A 51 12.10 3.55 -37.05
C ALA A 51 12.27 5.06 -37.31
N ALA A 52 13.21 5.43 -38.18
CA ALA A 52 13.52 6.84 -38.46
C ALA A 52 12.32 7.62 -39.06
N ASP A 53 11.37 6.91 -39.66
CA ASP A 53 10.12 7.40 -40.25
C ASP A 53 8.89 7.14 -39.36
N HIS A 54 9.09 6.73 -38.10
CA HIS A 54 7.97 6.46 -37.20
C HIS A 54 7.11 7.73 -37.05
N PRO A 55 5.80 7.65 -37.37
CA PRO A 55 4.93 8.81 -37.36
C PRO A 55 4.84 9.38 -35.95
N ALA A 56 4.89 10.70 -35.83
CA ALA A 56 4.63 11.36 -34.55
C ALA A 56 3.22 10.98 -34.08
N GLU A 57 3.12 10.47 -32.86
CA GLU A 57 1.81 10.19 -32.28
C GLU A 57 0.99 11.47 -32.14
N PRO A 58 -0.33 11.43 -32.41
CA PRO A 58 -1.19 12.55 -32.14
C PRO A 58 -1.22 12.82 -30.64
N LEU A 59 -0.92 14.07 -30.28
CA LEU A 59 -0.99 14.54 -28.90
C LEU A 59 -2.42 14.49 -28.41
N ILE A 60 -2.58 13.96 -27.21
CA ILE A 60 -3.85 13.92 -26.48
C ILE A 60 -4.03 15.27 -25.80
N ASP A 61 -5.16 15.92 -26.06
CA ASP A 61 -5.56 17.16 -25.38
C ASP A 61 -6.09 16.82 -23.97
N PRO A 62 -5.53 17.42 -22.90
CA PRO A 62 -5.94 17.12 -21.52
C PRO A 62 -7.41 17.38 -21.24
N VAL A 63 -7.96 18.47 -21.77
CA VAL A 63 -9.36 18.88 -21.53
C VAL A 63 -10.32 17.90 -22.19
N SER A 64 -10.04 17.54 -23.45
CA SER A 64 -10.83 16.59 -24.21
C SER A 64 -10.81 15.20 -23.57
N LEU A 65 -9.62 14.72 -23.18
CA LEU A 65 -9.49 13.43 -22.48
C LEU A 65 -10.30 13.41 -21.18
N THR A 66 -10.15 14.43 -20.33
CA THR A 66 -10.89 14.50 -19.07
C THR A 66 -12.40 14.48 -19.31
N ALA A 67 -12.90 15.22 -20.30
CA ALA A 67 -14.32 15.25 -20.64
C ALA A 67 -14.82 13.89 -21.16
N GLU A 68 -14.05 13.24 -22.04
CA GLU A 68 -14.37 11.91 -22.58
C GLU A 68 -14.44 10.85 -21.49
N ILE A 69 -13.42 10.78 -20.62
CA ILE A 69 -13.37 9.81 -19.52
C ILE A 69 -14.46 10.09 -18.48
N ALA A 70 -14.76 11.35 -18.17
CA ALA A 70 -15.84 11.72 -17.25
C ALA A 70 -17.22 11.33 -17.77
N ALA A 71 -17.42 11.29 -19.09
CA ALA A 71 -18.69 10.90 -19.71
C ALA A 71 -18.93 9.38 -19.71
N LEU A 72 -17.91 8.56 -19.39
CA LEU A 72 -18.04 7.11 -19.33
C LEU A 72 -18.98 6.67 -18.20
N THR A 73 -19.89 5.76 -18.52
CA THR A 73 -20.72 5.11 -17.50
C THR A 73 -19.97 3.91 -16.95
N VAL A 74 -19.62 3.96 -15.66
CA VAL A 74 -18.98 2.83 -14.98
C VAL A 74 -20.05 1.98 -14.32
N PRO A 75 -20.05 0.64 -14.53
CA PRO A 75 -21.01 -0.24 -13.89
C PRO A 75 -20.90 -0.18 -12.36
N GLU A 76 -22.03 -0.21 -11.67
CA GLU A 76 -22.05 -0.30 -10.22
C GLU A 76 -21.49 -1.66 -9.78
N PRO A 77 -20.68 -1.71 -8.70
CA PRO A 77 -20.18 -2.97 -8.17
C PRO A 77 -21.35 -3.82 -7.67
N ASP A 78 -21.28 -5.12 -7.92
CA ASP A 78 -22.26 -6.08 -7.43
C ASP A 78 -22.30 -6.05 -5.89
N GLY A 79 -23.47 -5.75 -5.33
CA GLY A 79 -23.69 -5.67 -3.89
C GLY A 79 -23.54 -7.02 -3.17
N GLU A 80 -23.54 -8.13 -3.90
CA GLU A 80 -23.29 -9.48 -3.35
C GLU A 80 -21.81 -9.89 -3.40
N CYS A 81 -20.93 -9.02 -3.91
CA CYS A 81 -19.49 -9.29 -4.00
C CYS A 81 -18.86 -9.50 -2.61
N ALA A 82 -18.16 -10.62 -2.43
CA ALA A 82 -17.46 -10.95 -1.18
C ALA A 82 -16.45 -9.87 -0.78
N VAL A 83 -15.73 -9.29 -1.75
CA VAL A 83 -14.78 -8.19 -1.55
C VAL A 83 -15.47 -6.98 -0.95
N ALA A 84 -16.60 -6.55 -1.51
CA ALA A 84 -17.34 -5.40 -1.01
C ALA A 84 -17.84 -5.62 0.42
N ARG A 85 -18.41 -6.81 0.70
CA ARG A 85 -18.86 -7.20 2.04
C ARG A 85 -17.72 -7.24 3.06
N ASN A 86 -16.61 -7.90 2.72
CA ASN A 86 -15.47 -8.06 3.61
C ASN A 86 -14.77 -6.71 3.86
N PHE A 87 -14.68 -5.85 2.84
CA PHE A 87 -14.16 -4.50 2.97
C PHE A 87 -15.02 -3.62 3.88
N ALA A 88 -16.35 -3.73 3.80
CA ALA A 88 -17.26 -3.05 4.72
C ALA A 88 -17.06 -3.52 6.17
N TRP A 89 -16.87 -4.82 6.40
CA TRP A 89 -16.55 -5.33 7.75
C TRP A 89 -15.19 -4.86 8.26
N LEU A 90 -14.16 -4.84 7.42
CA LEU A 90 -12.85 -4.32 7.79
C LEU A 90 -12.92 -2.84 8.18
N THR A 91 -13.66 -2.06 7.38
CA THR A 91 -13.95 -0.64 7.64
C THR A 91 -14.63 -0.43 8.98
N GLU A 92 -15.65 -1.22 9.28
CA GLU A 92 -16.41 -1.17 10.53
C GLU A 92 -15.52 -1.57 11.71
N LEU A 93 -14.80 -2.70 11.59
CA LEU A 93 -13.96 -3.26 12.64
C LEU A 93 -12.87 -2.28 13.10
N LEU A 94 -12.19 -1.65 12.13
CA LEU A 94 -11.06 -0.78 12.40
C LEU A 94 -11.47 0.69 12.48
N HIS A 95 -12.74 1.05 12.26
CA HIS A 95 -13.17 2.45 12.15
C HIS A 95 -12.29 3.23 11.17
N LEU A 96 -12.17 2.73 9.94
CA LEU A 96 -11.33 3.35 8.92
C LEU A 96 -11.89 4.71 8.49
N THR A 97 -11.00 5.72 8.46
CA THR A 97 -11.28 7.07 7.95
C THR A 97 -11.58 7.03 6.45
N PRO A 98 -12.22 8.07 5.88
CA PRO A 98 -12.44 8.14 4.44
C PRO A 98 -11.17 7.96 3.61
N VAL A 99 -10.05 8.55 4.06
CA VAL A 99 -8.74 8.44 3.42
C VAL A 99 -8.24 7.01 3.44
N GLU A 100 -8.20 6.37 4.62
CA GLU A 100 -7.71 4.99 4.74
C GLU A 100 -8.54 4.02 3.89
N ARG A 101 -9.87 4.20 3.84
CA ARG A 101 -10.73 3.37 2.99
C ARG A 101 -10.36 3.51 1.52
N LYS A 102 -10.21 4.74 1.02
CA LYS A 102 -9.86 4.98 -0.38
C LYS A 102 -8.45 4.44 -0.67
N LEU A 103 -7.50 4.65 0.23
CA LEU A 103 -6.12 4.17 0.07
C LEU A 103 -6.08 2.64 -0.04
N LEU A 104 -6.79 1.91 0.84
CA LEU A 104 -6.85 0.45 0.77
C LEU A 104 -7.53 -0.06 -0.51
N LEU A 105 -8.57 0.62 -1.00
CA LEU A 105 -9.18 0.26 -2.28
C LEU A 105 -8.21 0.51 -3.44
N TRP A 106 -7.43 1.59 -3.39
CA TRP A 106 -6.37 1.86 -4.37
C TRP A 106 -5.28 0.81 -4.34
N ALA A 107 -4.80 0.43 -3.17
CA ALA A 107 -3.82 -0.64 -3.03
C ALA A 107 -4.36 -1.97 -3.56
N TYR A 108 -5.56 -2.37 -3.11
CA TYR A 108 -6.19 -3.62 -3.54
C TYR A 108 -6.37 -3.68 -5.06
N CYS A 109 -6.91 -2.63 -5.67
CA CYS A 109 -7.17 -2.62 -7.11
C CYS A 109 -5.89 -2.50 -7.94
N ALA A 110 -4.86 -1.78 -7.46
CA ALA A 110 -3.57 -1.71 -8.13
C ALA A 110 -2.94 -3.11 -8.28
N GLU A 111 -3.08 -3.97 -7.28
CA GLU A 111 -2.56 -5.34 -7.31
C GLU A 111 -3.47 -6.35 -8.03
N THR A 112 -4.80 -6.23 -7.85
CA THR A 112 -5.73 -7.28 -8.30
C THR A 112 -6.49 -6.95 -9.58
N GLN A 113 -6.72 -5.67 -9.88
CA GLN A 113 -7.58 -5.24 -10.98
C GLN A 113 -6.79 -4.51 -12.07
N HIS A 114 -6.50 -5.23 -13.16
CA HIS A 114 -5.72 -4.69 -14.28
C HIS A 114 -4.36 -4.09 -13.85
N PRO A 115 -3.55 -4.84 -13.08
CA PRO A 115 -2.31 -4.32 -12.47
C PRO A 115 -1.36 -3.74 -13.51
N ALA A 116 -1.27 -4.35 -14.69
CA ALA A 116 -0.43 -3.88 -15.78
C ALA A 116 -0.76 -2.46 -16.25
N VAL A 117 -2.04 -2.08 -16.29
CA VAL A 117 -2.46 -0.74 -16.75
C VAL A 117 -2.32 0.27 -15.62
N LEU A 118 -2.83 -0.06 -14.42
CA LEU A 118 -2.73 0.83 -13.26
C LEU A 118 -1.27 1.14 -12.93
N ASN A 119 -0.40 0.13 -12.87
CA ASN A 119 1.03 0.33 -12.55
C ASN A 119 1.76 1.13 -13.63
N ARG A 120 1.39 1.00 -14.91
CA ARG A 120 1.97 1.84 -15.98
C ARG A 120 1.57 3.30 -15.83
N VAL A 121 0.30 3.56 -15.54
CA VAL A 121 -0.21 4.94 -15.41
C VAL A 121 0.33 5.59 -14.13
N LEU A 122 0.26 4.89 -12.99
CA LEU A 122 0.79 5.36 -11.71
C LEU A 122 2.32 5.51 -11.76
N GLY A 123 3.02 4.63 -12.47
CA GLY A 123 4.47 4.72 -12.69
C GLY A 123 4.90 5.91 -13.54
N CYS A 124 3.97 6.56 -14.26
CA CYS A 124 4.25 7.80 -14.96
C CYS A 124 4.20 9.04 -14.05
N VAL A 125 3.66 8.92 -12.82
CA VAL A 125 3.58 10.01 -11.84
C VAL A 125 4.86 10.03 -11.03
N PRO A 126 5.83 10.93 -11.31
CA PRO A 126 7.08 10.96 -10.59
C PRO A 126 6.85 11.49 -9.17
N CYS A 127 7.60 10.95 -8.22
CA CYS A 127 7.65 11.45 -6.86
C CYS A 127 9.12 11.63 -6.47
N GLU A 128 9.54 12.85 -6.12
CA GLU A 128 10.91 13.12 -5.68
C GLU A 128 11.01 13.04 -4.15
N ASN A 129 9.90 13.34 -3.46
CA ASN A 129 9.82 13.35 -2.01
C ASN A 129 8.40 13.02 -1.52
N TRP A 130 8.24 12.86 -0.20
CA TRP A 130 6.95 12.54 0.42
C TRP A 130 5.88 13.62 0.25
N ALA A 131 6.24 14.89 0.09
CA ALA A 131 5.26 15.95 -0.16
C ALA A 131 4.61 15.76 -1.54
N ASP A 132 5.38 15.38 -2.56
CA ASP A 132 4.86 15.08 -3.90
C ASP A 132 3.89 13.89 -3.85
N VAL A 133 4.25 12.83 -3.08
CA VAL A 133 3.39 11.66 -2.86
C VAL A 133 2.06 12.07 -2.23
N ILE A 134 2.11 12.87 -1.15
CA ILE A 134 0.92 13.32 -0.43
C ILE A 134 0.03 14.18 -1.35
N GLU A 135 0.62 15.06 -2.16
CA GLU A 135 -0.12 15.90 -3.10
C GLU A 135 -0.78 15.06 -4.21
N ALA A 136 -0.04 14.12 -4.81
CA ALA A 136 -0.57 13.21 -5.82
C ALA A 136 -1.70 12.32 -5.27
N LEU A 137 -1.53 11.78 -4.06
CA LEU A 137 -2.59 11.00 -3.39
C LEU A 137 -3.77 11.88 -2.99
N SER A 138 -3.57 13.13 -2.57
CA SER A 138 -4.69 14.07 -2.31
C SER A 138 -5.55 14.28 -3.55
N ILE A 139 -4.93 14.43 -4.72
CA ILE A 139 -5.63 14.53 -6.00
C ILE A 139 -6.35 13.21 -6.33
N LEU A 140 -5.66 12.08 -6.22
CA LEU A 140 -6.18 10.76 -6.62
C LEU A 140 -7.32 10.26 -5.72
N LEU A 141 -7.18 10.47 -4.42
CA LEU A 141 -8.17 10.10 -3.42
C LEU A 141 -9.30 11.14 -3.34
N GLU A 142 -9.14 12.32 -3.94
CA GLU A 142 -10.07 13.46 -3.78
C GLU A 142 -10.30 13.78 -2.30
N GLU A 143 -9.22 13.84 -1.53
CA GLU A 143 -9.20 14.11 -0.09
C GLU A 143 -8.22 15.23 0.25
N PRO A 144 -8.41 15.97 1.35
CA PRO A 144 -7.50 17.05 1.73
C PRO A 144 -6.07 16.56 1.97
N VAL A 145 -5.07 17.34 1.51
CA VAL A 145 -3.63 17.09 1.72
C VAL A 145 -3.31 16.76 3.19
N ILE A 146 -3.90 17.47 4.14
CA ILE A 146 -3.68 17.24 5.57
C ILE A 146 -4.17 15.85 6.03
N ALA A 147 -5.32 15.39 5.53
CA ALA A 147 -5.88 14.10 5.90
C ALA A 147 -5.08 12.95 5.27
N VAL A 148 -4.57 13.15 4.06
CA VAL A 148 -3.65 12.20 3.40
C VAL A 148 -2.31 12.15 4.13
N ALA A 149 -1.76 13.30 4.52
CA ALA A 149 -0.53 13.37 5.30
C ALA A 149 -0.69 12.63 6.64
N GLU A 150 -1.76 12.87 7.38
CA GLU A 150 -2.04 12.16 8.65
C GLU A 150 -2.17 10.64 8.49
N CYS A 151 -2.65 10.17 7.34
CA CYS A 151 -2.77 8.74 7.06
C CYS A 151 -1.42 8.05 6.75
N LEU A 152 -0.48 8.79 6.14
CA LEU A 152 0.81 8.26 5.67
C LEU A 152 1.96 8.55 6.63
N VAL A 153 1.87 9.62 7.42
CA VAL A 153 2.89 9.96 8.42
C VAL A 153 2.82 8.92 9.54
N LEU A 154 4.00 8.35 9.82
CA LEU A 154 4.18 7.46 10.95
C LEU A 154 3.80 8.20 12.25
N PRO A 155 2.84 7.65 13.01
CA PRO A 155 2.47 6.24 13.07
C PRO A 155 1.31 5.85 12.12
N CYS A 156 1.53 4.83 11.28
CA CYS A 156 0.55 4.41 10.27
C CYS A 156 -0.17 3.12 10.68
N ARG A 157 -1.47 3.22 10.97
CA ARG A 157 -2.30 2.07 11.35
C ARG A 157 -2.39 1.00 10.25
N LEU A 158 -2.49 1.40 8.99
CA LEU A 158 -2.65 0.45 7.89
C LEU A 158 -1.40 -0.43 7.73
N GLN A 159 -0.22 0.14 7.96
CA GLN A 159 1.04 -0.59 8.02
C GLN A 159 1.14 -1.47 9.27
N ALA A 160 0.76 -0.95 10.45
CA ALA A 160 0.76 -1.74 11.68
C ALA A 160 -0.18 -2.97 11.60
N MET A 161 -1.29 -2.82 10.87
CA MET A 161 -2.22 -3.89 10.53
C MET A 161 -1.77 -4.75 9.34
N ARG A 162 -0.64 -4.39 8.71
CA ARG A 162 -0.05 -5.05 7.55
C ARG A 162 -1.04 -5.15 6.39
N LEU A 163 -1.80 -4.09 6.13
CA LEU A 163 -2.76 -4.00 5.02
C LEU A 163 -2.14 -3.35 3.78
N ILE A 164 -1.07 -2.58 3.97
CA ILE A 164 -0.26 -1.98 2.90
C ILE A 164 1.21 -2.32 3.14
N LEU A 165 1.96 -2.42 2.04
CA LEU A 165 3.41 -2.52 2.07
C LEU A 165 3.96 -1.11 1.90
N THR A 166 4.42 -0.49 2.98
CA THR A 166 5.14 0.78 2.89
C THR A 166 6.60 0.52 3.21
N GLU A 167 7.49 0.65 2.22
CA GLU A 167 8.92 0.83 2.46
C GLU A 167 9.13 2.25 3.02
N THR A 168 8.89 2.42 4.31
CA THR A 168 8.72 3.74 4.96
C THR A 168 9.95 4.66 4.95
N GLN A 169 11.09 4.18 4.49
CA GLN A 169 12.37 4.85 4.71
C GLN A 169 12.85 5.65 3.50
N ARG A 170 12.33 5.39 2.30
CA ARG A 170 12.66 6.15 1.09
C ARG A 170 11.39 6.68 0.44
N ALA A 171 11.44 7.93 0.00
CA ALA A 171 10.39 8.44 -0.85
C ALA A 171 10.35 7.58 -2.13
N PRO A 172 9.19 7.05 -2.50
CA PRO A 172 9.04 6.25 -3.71
C PRO A 172 9.35 7.11 -4.93
N SER A 173 9.93 6.52 -5.98
CA SER A 173 10.27 7.26 -7.20
C SER A 173 9.05 7.51 -8.10
N SER A 174 7.95 6.80 -7.83
CA SER A 174 6.67 6.98 -8.53
C SER A 174 5.49 6.55 -7.66
N LEU A 175 4.30 7.03 -8.02
CA LEU A 175 3.09 6.77 -7.25
C LEU A 175 2.71 5.28 -7.21
N SER A 176 3.14 4.47 -8.18
CA SER A 176 2.87 3.03 -8.18
C SER A 176 3.44 2.32 -6.96
N GLN A 177 4.61 2.76 -6.47
CA GLN A 177 5.28 2.17 -5.30
C GLN A 177 4.64 2.58 -3.95
N CYS A 178 3.63 3.48 -3.98
CA CYS A 178 2.90 3.91 -2.78
C CYS A 178 1.66 3.05 -2.49
N LEU A 179 1.23 2.26 -3.46
CA LEU A 179 -0.08 1.60 -3.48
C LEU A 179 0.06 0.08 -3.53
N ASP A 180 1.07 -0.45 -2.85
CA ASP A 180 1.30 -1.89 -2.79
C ASP A 180 0.39 -2.50 -1.71
N ALA A 181 -0.58 -3.33 -2.14
CA ALA A 181 -1.36 -4.12 -1.21
C ALA A 181 -0.51 -5.24 -0.61
N SER A 182 -0.76 -5.55 0.66
CA SER A 182 -0.20 -6.76 1.24
C SER A 182 -1.03 -7.99 0.84
N ASP A 183 -0.39 -9.16 0.87
CA ASP A 183 -1.09 -10.45 0.76
C ASP A 183 -2.20 -10.58 1.82
N THR A 184 -1.97 -10.03 3.02
CA THR A 184 -2.98 -9.98 4.09
C THR A 184 -4.23 -9.24 3.64
N LEU A 185 -4.11 -8.08 2.99
CA LEU A 185 -5.26 -7.32 2.50
C LEU A 185 -6.02 -8.12 1.44
N ILE A 186 -5.31 -8.66 0.44
CA ILE A 186 -5.92 -9.41 -0.67
C ILE A 186 -6.69 -10.61 -0.13
N GLU A 187 -6.04 -11.44 0.69
CA GLU A 187 -6.69 -12.61 1.27
C GLU A 187 -7.86 -12.20 2.18
N VAL A 188 -7.72 -11.08 2.89
CA VAL A 188 -8.79 -10.62 3.77
C VAL A 188 -10.05 -10.24 2.99
N LEU A 189 -9.87 -9.65 1.81
CA LEU A 189 -10.97 -9.19 0.99
C LEU A 189 -11.58 -10.28 0.11
N GLU A 190 -10.78 -11.17 -0.47
CA GLU A 190 -11.25 -12.13 -1.48
C GLU A 190 -11.89 -13.41 -0.90
N THR A 191 -11.76 -13.65 0.40
CA THR A 191 -12.32 -14.85 1.03
C THR A 191 -13.85 -14.86 1.02
N VAL A 192 -14.46 -15.75 0.23
CA VAL A 192 -15.90 -15.76 -0.09
C VAL A 192 -16.80 -16.13 1.09
N HIS A 193 -16.42 -17.12 1.89
CA HIS A 193 -17.23 -17.62 3.02
C HIS A 193 -16.55 -17.28 4.35
N ARG A 194 -16.74 -16.04 4.79
CA ARG A 194 -16.07 -15.52 5.98
C ARG A 194 -17.07 -15.04 7.02
N SER A 195 -16.75 -15.26 8.29
CA SER A 195 -17.43 -14.64 9.43
C SER A 195 -16.61 -13.45 9.96
N LYS A 196 -17.23 -12.52 10.70
CA LYS A 196 -16.51 -11.42 11.35
C LYS A 196 -15.37 -11.91 12.28
N ASN A 197 -15.58 -13.02 12.99
CA ASN A 197 -14.54 -13.59 13.86
C ASN A 197 -13.39 -14.22 13.06
N ALA A 198 -13.69 -14.87 11.93
CA ALA A 198 -12.66 -15.38 11.04
C ALA A 198 -11.83 -14.23 10.43
N LEU A 199 -12.47 -13.11 10.08
CA LEU A 199 -11.75 -11.91 9.63
C LEU A 199 -10.75 -11.42 10.68
N ILE A 200 -11.15 -11.34 11.95
CA ILE A 200 -10.25 -10.94 13.04
C ILE A 200 -9.12 -11.97 13.21
N PHE A 201 -9.43 -13.26 13.15
CA PHE A 201 -8.43 -14.31 13.27
C PHE A 201 -7.36 -14.18 12.18
N ASP A 202 -7.77 -14.02 10.92
CA ASP A 202 -6.87 -13.90 9.78
C ASP A 202 -6.01 -12.61 9.85
N LEU A 203 -6.57 -11.51 10.38
CA LEU A 203 -5.80 -10.28 10.63
C LEU A 203 -4.72 -10.45 11.70
N LEU A 204 -4.90 -11.38 12.64
CA LEU A 204 -3.99 -11.64 13.76
C LEU A 204 -3.06 -12.84 13.49
N GLU A 205 -3.20 -13.48 12.33
CA GLU A 205 -2.33 -14.58 11.93
C GLU A 205 -0.95 -14.01 11.58
N PRO A 206 0.14 -14.50 12.19
CA PRO A 206 1.47 -14.06 11.82
C PRO A 206 1.75 -14.52 10.40
N ARG A 207 2.18 -13.57 9.59
CA ARG A 207 2.65 -13.84 8.24
C ARG A 207 3.94 -13.06 8.11
N LEU A 208 4.94 -13.61 7.45
CA LEU A 208 6.09 -12.76 7.17
C LEU A 208 5.68 -11.69 6.15
N PRO A 209 6.22 -10.47 6.23
CA PRO A 209 5.81 -9.34 5.41
C PRO A 209 5.99 -9.59 3.91
N HIS A 210 6.91 -10.49 3.57
CA HIS A 210 7.23 -10.89 2.22
C HIS A 210 7.34 -12.41 2.12
N TRP A 211 6.84 -12.98 1.02
CA TRP A 211 7.06 -14.38 0.67
C TRP A 211 8.54 -14.75 0.70
N SER A 212 9.43 -13.81 0.34
CA SER A 212 10.88 -13.99 0.31
C SER A 212 11.45 -14.27 1.69
N LEU A 213 10.86 -13.71 2.76
CA LEU A 213 11.31 -13.86 4.13
C LEU A 213 10.86 -15.17 4.79
N GLN A 214 10.19 -16.07 4.06
CA GLN A 214 9.82 -17.37 4.60
C GLN A 214 11.06 -18.19 5.01
N PRO A 215 11.04 -18.90 6.17
CA PRO A 215 12.21 -19.61 6.68
C PRO A 215 12.83 -20.61 5.69
N GLN A 216 12.02 -21.16 4.78
CA GLN A 216 12.45 -22.08 3.73
C GLN A 216 13.33 -21.45 2.63
N ASN A 217 13.34 -20.13 2.50
CA ASN A 217 14.03 -19.45 1.38
C ASN A 217 15.50 -19.15 1.66
N ASP A 218 16.01 -19.45 2.86
CA ASP A 218 17.41 -19.28 3.27
C ASP A 218 18.02 -17.95 2.83
N VAL A 219 17.34 -16.85 3.20
CA VAL A 219 17.72 -15.49 2.78
C VAL A 219 19.04 -15.10 3.44
N PRO A 220 20.09 -14.74 2.66
CA PRO A 220 21.36 -14.34 3.23
C PRO A 220 21.27 -12.98 3.93
N ASP A 221 21.99 -12.82 5.04
CA ASP A 221 22.06 -11.57 5.82
C ASP A 221 22.38 -10.34 4.96
N ALA A 222 23.23 -10.51 3.94
CA ALA A 222 23.61 -9.45 3.02
C ALA A 222 22.42 -8.91 2.21
N ALA A 223 21.45 -9.76 1.86
CA ALA A 223 20.24 -9.34 1.17
C ALA A 223 19.31 -8.57 2.12
N LEU A 224 19.20 -8.98 3.39
CA LEU A 224 18.41 -8.27 4.39
C LEU A 224 18.94 -6.86 4.66
N LEU A 225 20.26 -6.69 4.67
CA LEU A 225 20.93 -5.39 4.81
C LEU A 225 20.83 -4.52 3.55
N GLU A 226 20.52 -5.10 2.41
CA GLU A 226 20.24 -4.36 1.16
C GLU A 226 18.78 -3.88 1.14
N TRP A 227 17.86 -4.69 1.66
CA TRP A 227 16.42 -4.40 1.65
C TRP A 227 15.98 -3.48 2.78
N PHE A 228 16.60 -3.58 3.95
CA PHE A 228 16.19 -2.86 5.15
C PHE A 228 17.35 -2.06 5.75
N ASP A 229 17.01 -0.94 6.41
CA ASP A 229 17.96 -0.28 7.29
C ASP A 229 18.47 -1.24 8.37
N GLN A 230 19.73 -1.05 8.75
CA GLN A 230 20.45 -1.95 9.64
C GLN A 230 19.68 -2.35 10.91
N PRO A 231 19.00 -1.44 11.65
CA PRO A 231 18.25 -1.85 12.85
C PRO A 231 17.13 -2.84 12.56
N VAL A 232 16.45 -2.71 11.42
CA VAL A 232 15.35 -3.59 11.00
C VAL A 232 15.91 -4.90 10.44
N ALA A 233 16.98 -4.82 9.63
CA ALA A 233 17.70 -6.00 9.15
C ALA A 233 18.17 -6.89 10.31
N ASP A 234 18.73 -6.29 11.38
CA ASP A 234 19.19 -7.02 12.57
C ASP A 234 18.05 -7.77 13.28
N VAL A 235 16.82 -7.26 13.25
CA VAL A 235 15.62 -7.95 13.77
C VAL A 235 15.36 -9.22 12.97
N PHE A 236 15.33 -9.11 11.63
CA PHE A 236 15.07 -10.26 10.76
C PHE A 236 16.20 -11.29 10.84
N ILE A 237 17.46 -10.86 10.84
CA ILE A 237 18.61 -11.76 10.99
C ILE A 237 18.53 -12.51 12.33
N ALA A 238 18.21 -11.82 13.43
CA ALA A 238 18.02 -12.48 14.73
C ALA A 238 16.87 -13.49 14.68
N SER A 239 15.71 -13.09 14.14
CA SER A 239 14.52 -13.93 14.06
C SER A 239 14.73 -15.18 13.19
N LEU A 240 15.28 -15.02 11.98
CA LEU A 240 15.54 -16.12 11.05
C LEU A 240 16.62 -17.08 11.55
N SER A 241 17.61 -16.57 12.30
CA SER A 241 18.65 -17.39 12.94
C SER A 241 18.17 -18.07 14.24
N GLY A 242 16.93 -17.86 14.66
CA GLY A 242 16.40 -18.36 15.94
C GLY A 242 17.09 -17.76 17.17
N ARG A 243 17.71 -16.58 17.04
CA ARG A 243 18.32 -15.85 18.16
C ARG A 243 17.26 -15.02 18.89
N PRO A 244 17.31 -14.95 20.23
CA PRO A 244 16.40 -14.10 20.99
C PRO A 244 16.59 -12.63 20.59
N LEU A 245 15.49 -11.89 20.45
CA LEU A 245 15.52 -10.45 20.18
C LEU A 245 15.99 -9.69 21.43
N ASN A 246 16.94 -8.78 21.25
CA ASN A 246 17.34 -7.87 22.33
C ASN A 246 16.45 -6.61 22.37
N ALA A 247 16.67 -5.72 23.34
CA ALA A 247 15.87 -4.52 23.52
C ALA A 247 15.88 -3.59 22.28
N ALA A 248 17.03 -3.42 21.65
CA ALA A 248 17.18 -2.61 20.44
C ALA A 248 16.45 -3.24 19.24
N ASN A 249 16.44 -4.58 19.13
CA ASN A 249 15.66 -5.27 18.12
C ASN A 249 14.15 -5.04 18.32
N ILE A 250 13.66 -5.14 19.56
CA ILE A 250 12.24 -4.91 19.87
C ILE A 250 11.85 -3.47 19.56
N SER A 251 12.66 -2.50 19.98
CA SER A 251 12.50 -1.07 19.68
C SER A 251 12.45 -0.80 18.17
N ALA A 252 13.38 -1.39 17.41
CA ALA A 252 13.41 -1.30 15.94
C ALA A 252 12.17 -1.94 15.30
N ALA A 253 11.72 -3.10 15.79
CA ALA A 253 10.53 -3.78 15.29
C ALA A 253 9.26 -2.94 15.52
N ILE A 254 9.10 -2.35 16.71
CA ILE A 254 7.98 -1.45 17.02
C ILE A 254 7.99 -0.24 16.08
N THR A 255 9.16 0.38 15.92
CA THR A 255 9.35 1.54 15.05
C THR A 255 9.02 1.20 13.60
N TRP A 256 9.45 0.04 13.13
CA TRP A 256 9.20 -0.42 11.77
C TRP A 256 7.74 -0.78 11.52
N LEU A 257 7.08 -1.45 12.47
CA LEU A 257 5.66 -1.84 12.32
C LEU A 257 4.71 -0.65 12.44
N THR A 258 4.98 0.24 13.40
CA THR A 258 4.01 1.25 13.82
C THR A 258 4.44 2.66 13.50
N GLY A 259 5.74 2.92 13.38
CA GLY A 259 6.30 4.26 13.29
C GLY A 259 6.60 4.94 14.62
N TRP A 260 6.17 4.36 15.74
CA TRP A 260 6.48 4.93 17.05
C TRP A 260 7.90 4.61 17.49
N GLN A 261 8.60 5.64 17.93
CA GLN A 261 9.91 5.52 18.56
C GLN A 261 9.72 5.18 20.05
N VAL A 262 10.19 4.00 20.46
CA VAL A 262 10.17 3.55 21.85
C VAL A 262 11.61 3.39 22.33
N PRO A 263 12.03 4.04 23.44
CA PRO A 263 13.40 3.89 23.93
C PRO A 263 13.74 2.45 24.29
N ASP A 264 14.94 1.99 23.96
CA ASP A 264 15.43 0.64 24.23
C ASP A 264 15.29 0.25 25.72
N ALA A 265 15.51 1.20 26.64
CA ALA A 265 15.34 1.00 28.08
C ALA A 265 13.91 0.55 28.47
N GLN A 266 12.89 0.93 27.71
CA GLN A 266 11.51 0.48 27.93
C GLN A 266 11.26 -0.93 27.38
N CYS A 267 12.12 -1.39 26.46
CA CYS A 267 12.07 -2.71 25.85
C CYS A 267 13.00 -3.73 26.55
N GLU A 268 13.92 -3.29 27.41
CA GLU A 268 14.82 -4.16 28.18
C GLU A 268 14.12 -5.32 28.89
N PRO A 269 12.99 -5.12 29.59
CA PRO A 269 12.30 -6.22 30.28
C PRO A 269 11.66 -7.25 29.34
N LEU A 270 11.49 -6.91 28.05
CA LEU A 270 10.91 -7.78 27.03
C LEU A 270 11.98 -8.58 26.28
N ALA A 271 13.26 -8.19 26.42
CA ALA A 271 14.38 -8.79 25.70
C ALA A 271 14.48 -10.30 25.98
N GLY A 272 14.53 -11.09 24.92
CA GLY A 272 14.58 -12.55 24.97
C GLY A 272 13.25 -13.25 25.31
N HIS A 273 12.17 -12.49 25.57
CA HIS A 273 10.85 -13.04 25.88
C HIS A 273 9.87 -12.97 24.70
N LEU A 274 10.11 -12.08 23.74
CA LEU A 274 9.23 -11.85 22.61
C LEU A 274 9.93 -12.17 21.28
N PRO A 275 9.53 -13.24 20.57
CA PRO A 275 9.89 -13.41 19.16
C PRO A 275 9.12 -12.42 18.29
N LEU A 276 9.60 -12.19 17.06
CA LEU A 276 9.05 -11.17 16.15
C LEU A 276 7.56 -11.39 15.84
N ASP A 277 7.14 -12.64 15.62
CA ASP A 277 5.75 -12.99 15.31
C ASP A 277 4.79 -12.66 16.47
N VAL A 278 5.26 -12.74 17.72
CA VAL A 278 4.49 -12.36 18.89
C VAL A 278 4.39 -10.83 19.01
N ILE A 279 5.46 -10.09 18.68
CA ILE A 279 5.44 -8.62 18.64
C ILE A 279 4.42 -8.15 17.60
N GLU A 280 4.48 -8.67 16.38
CA GLU A 280 3.55 -8.36 15.30
C GLU A 280 2.10 -8.62 15.72
N ARG A 281 1.82 -9.81 16.26
CA ARG A 281 0.49 -10.18 16.73
C ARG A 281 0.00 -9.27 17.86
N ALA A 282 0.87 -8.90 18.80
CA ALA A 282 0.52 -8.01 19.91
C ALA A 282 0.20 -6.59 19.42
N VAL A 283 0.96 -6.08 18.45
CA VAL A 283 0.69 -4.81 17.76
C VAL A 283 -0.68 -4.87 17.08
N GLN A 284 -0.91 -5.83 16.19
CA GLN A 284 -2.17 -5.95 15.44
C GLN A 284 -3.37 -6.10 16.38
N ARG A 285 -3.23 -6.91 17.43
CA ARG A 285 -4.28 -7.09 18.44
C ARG A 285 -4.59 -5.80 19.18
N CYS A 286 -3.59 -5.02 19.55
CA CYS A 286 -3.78 -3.71 20.15
C CYS A 286 -4.62 -2.79 19.24
N PHE A 287 -4.28 -2.75 17.94
CA PHE A 287 -5.03 -1.95 16.96
C PHE A 287 -6.47 -2.46 16.73
N VAL A 288 -6.69 -3.78 16.69
CA VAL A 288 -8.04 -4.35 16.56
C VAL A 288 -8.90 -4.04 17.79
N GLU A 289 -8.37 -4.23 19.01
CA GLU A 289 -9.13 -3.99 20.24
C GLU A 289 -9.48 -2.50 20.43
N HIS A 290 -8.54 -1.60 20.13
CA HIS A 290 -8.79 -0.16 20.14
C HIS A 290 -9.72 0.27 19.00
N GLY A 291 -9.56 -0.32 17.81
CA GLY A 291 -10.46 -0.14 16.67
C GLY A 291 -11.89 -0.45 17.06
N GLN A 292 -12.15 -1.63 17.65
CA GLN A 292 -13.48 -2.04 18.11
C GLN A 292 -14.12 -1.10 19.15
N ARG A 293 -13.30 -0.35 19.90
CA ARG A 293 -13.75 0.65 20.89
C ARG A 293 -13.84 2.06 20.31
N ASN A 294 -13.42 2.25 19.06
CA ASN A 294 -13.24 3.55 18.41
C ASN A 294 -12.31 4.48 19.23
N GLU A 295 -11.25 3.91 19.80
CA GLU A 295 -10.26 4.61 20.62
C GLU A 295 -8.93 4.74 19.85
N PRO A 296 -8.21 5.86 19.99
CA PRO A 296 -6.87 5.97 19.43
C PRO A 296 -5.92 5.01 20.15
N VAL A 297 -5.00 4.38 19.41
CA VAL A 297 -3.91 3.61 19.99
C VAL A 297 -2.82 4.57 20.46
N THR A 298 -2.29 4.33 21.65
CA THR A 298 -1.19 5.11 22.22
C THR A 298 0.04 4.23 22.44
N VAL A 299 1.22 4.83 22.54
CA VAL A 299 2.46 4.10 22.88
C VAL A 299 2.30 3.33 24.19
N LEU A 300 1.61 3.89 25.18
CA LEU A 300 1.34 3.20 26.45
C LEU A 300 0.49 1.94 26.26
N ALA A 301 -0.60 2.03 25.49
CA ALA A 301 -1.46 0.88 25.20
C ALA A 301 -0.70 -0.21 24.44
N LEU A 302 0.14 0.20 23.48
CA LEU A 302 1.00 -0.74 22.76
C LEU A 302 1.99 -1.44 23.69
N MET A 303 2.69 -0.70 24.55
CA MET A 303 3.61 -1.30 25.51
C MET A 303 2.87 -2.25 26.46
N GLN A 304 1.71 -1.89 26.97
CA GLN A 304 0.89 -2.79 27.81
C GLN A 304 0.55 -4.10 27.10
N ALA A 305 0.20 -4.03 25.80
CA ALA A 305 -0.05 -5.22 25.00
C ALA A 305 1.21 -6.11 24.85
N LEU A 306 2.38 -5.49 24.63
CA LEU A 306 3.65 -6.22 24.52
C LEU A 306 4.06 -6.86 25.85
N TYR A 307 3.92 -6.15 26.97
CA TYR A 307 4.18 -6.71 28.31
C TYR A 307 3.24 -7.88 28.63
N ALA A 308 1.96 -7.79 28.26
CA ALA A 308 1.00 -8.87 28.43
C ALA A 308 1.27 -10.08 27.53
N ALA A 309 1.94 -9.88 26.38
CA ALA A 309 2.34 -10.97 25.49
C ALA A 309 3.63 -11.67 25.95
N ALA A 310 4.45 -11.01 26.77
CA ALA A 310 5.70 -11.55 27.30
C ALA A 310 5.52 -12.37 28.58
N SER A 311 4.36 -12.25 29.24
CA SER A 311 3.99 -12.96 30.49
C SER A 311 3.39 -14.32 30.24
#